data_AF-A0A5E4I9L7-F1
#
_entry.id   AF-A0A5E4I9L7-F1
#
_cell.length_a   1.000
_cell.length_b   1.000
_cell.length_c   1.000
_cell.angle_alpha   90.00
_cell.angle_beta   90.00
_cell.angle_gamma   90.00
#
_symmetry.space_group_name_H-M   'P 1'
#
loop_
_entity.id
_entity.type
_entity.pdbx_description
1 polymer ?
#
loop_
_entity_poly.entity_id
_entity_poly.type
_entity_poly.pdbx_seq_one_letter_code
_entity_poly.pdbx_strand_id
1 'polypeptide(L)'
;MLSRKSRLDIQVEKTENLVNYLLGKKRENIQNSLMRPLYQEALKNLFLVAVLLIDTLIPLEVYRDLPLPFNIAVSLIVLGIFLYVEIRLYNSLWGKKGRWSLEKYKNILKQSNEQQENSLK
;
A
#
# COMPACT_ATOMS: atom_id res chain seq x y z
N MET A 1 -4.58 56.42 11.48
CA MET A 1 -5.02 56.28 10.07
C MET A 1 -5.52 54.86 9.87
N LEU A 2 -6.84 54.64 9.97
CA LEU A 2 -7.47 53.36 9.65
C LEU A 2 -7.66 53.31 8.14
N SER A 3 -6.78 52.62 7.44
CA SER A 3 -6.94 52.32 6.01
C SER A 3 -8.27 51.58 5.84
N ARG A 4 -9.27 52.22 5.22
CA ARG A 4 -10.51 51.55 4.82
C ARG A 4 -10.13 50.55 3.74
N LYS A 5 -9.89 49.29 4.13
CA LYS A 5 -9.81 48.17 3.19
C LYS A 5 -11.00 48.27 2.24
N SER A 6 -10.74 48.38 0.95
CA SER A 6 -11.81 48.49 -0.03
C SER A 6 -12.62 47.20 -0.04
N ARG A 7 -13.88 47.28 -0.45
CA ARG A 7 -14.75 46.10 -0.57
C ARG A 7 -14.15 45.02 -1.48
N LEU A 8 -13.32 45.44 -2.43
CA LEU A 8 -12.56 44.59 -3.36
C LEU A 8 -11.42 43.86 -2.65
N ASP A 9 -10.64 44.55 -1.81
CA ASP A 9 -9.56 43.90 -1.04
C ASP A 9 -10.09 42.78 -0.15
N ILE A 10 -11.26 42.98 0.47
CA ILE A 10 -11.90 41.98 1.33
C ILE A 10 -12.38 40.76 0.50
N GLN A 11 -12.82 40.97 -0.74
CA GLN A 11 -13.22 39.87 -1.63
C GLN A 11 -12.01 39.11 -2.16
N VAL A 12 -10.93 39.82 -2.52
CA VAL A 12 -9.67 39.20 -2.97
C VAL A 12 -9.08 38.35 -1.85
N GLU A 13 -9.01 38.86 -0.62
CA GLU A 13 -8.49 38.15 0.55
C GLU A 13 -9.32 36.89 0.88
N LYS A 14 -10.65 36.96 0.74
CA LYS A 14 -11.53 35.77 0.87
C LYS A 14 -11.29 34.74 -0.24
N THR A 15 -11.05 35.21 -1.45
CA THR A 15 -10.80 34.34 -2.61
C THR A 15 -9.45 33.66 -2.50
N GLU A 16 -8.39 34.38 -2.08
CA GLU A 16 -7.08 33.80 -1.79
C GLU A 16 -7.13 32.75 -0.68
N ASN A 17 -7.85 33.02 0.42
CA ASN A 17 -8.00 32.06 1.49
C ASN A 17 -8.75 30.79 1.06
N LEU A 18 -9.79 30.93 0.21
CA LEU A 18 -10.50 29.79 -0.38
C LEU A 18 -9.59 28.98 -1.33
N VAL A 19 -8.80 29.65 -2.15
CA VAL A 19 -7.86 29.01 -3.07
C VAL A 19 -6.78 28.26 -2.29
N ASN A 20 -6.20 28.88 -1.26
CA ASN A 20 -5.20 28.23 -0.41
C ASN A 20 -5.78 27.03 0.36
N TYR A 21 -7.02 27.14 0.86
CA TYR A 21 -7.70 26.03 1.51
C TYR A 21 -7.96 24.87 0.54
N LEU A 22 -8.42 25.15 -0.69
CA LEU A 22 -8.64 24.13 -1.72
C LEU A 22 -7.34 23.48 -2.19
N LEU A 23 -6.26 24.25 -2.34
CA LEU A 23 -4.94 23.74 -2.69
C LEU A 23 -4.36 22.85 -1.59
N GLY A 24 -4.48 23.27 -0.32
CA GLY A 24 -4.07 22.47 0.84
C GLY A 24 -4.82 21.14 0.90
N LYS A 25 -6.16 21.19 0.76
CA LYS A 25 -7.01 20.01 0.75
C LYS A 25 -6.71 19.06 -0.42
N LYS A 26 -6.45 19.59 -1.62
CA LYS A 26 -6.01 18.78 -2.77
C LYS A 26 -4.65 18.13 -2.51
N ARG A 27 -3.70 18.86 -1.92
CA ARG A 27 -2.36 18.36 -1.62
C ARG A 27 -2.40 17.21 -0.61
N GLU A 28 -3.20 17.33 0.44
CA GLU A 28 -3.43 16.23 1.41
C GLU A 28 -4.08 15.00 0.76
N ASN A 29 -5.08 15.20 -0.10
CA ASN A 29 -5.70 14.09 -0.83
C ASN A 29 -4.71 13.38 -1.77
N ILE A 30 -3.86 14.15 -2.46
CA ILE A 30 -2.82 13.63 -3.35
C ILE A 30 -1.76 12.87 -2.53
N GLN A 31 -1.31 13.43 -1.41
CA GLN A 31 -0.35 12.76 -0.52
C GLN A 31 -0.93 11.47 0.06
N ASN A 32 -2.16 11.48 0.57
CA ASN A 32 -2.80 10.27 1.08
C ASN A 32 -3.03 9.22 -0.01
N SER A 33 -3.37 9.65 -1.23
CA SER A 33 -3.58 8.74 -2.35
C SER A 33 -2.27 8.18 -2.93
N LEU A 34 -1.14 8.88 -2.81
CA LEU A 34 0.17 8.45 -3.31
C LEU A 34 0.98 7.69 -2.25
N MET A 35 0.87 8.06 -0.97
CA MET A 35 1.60 7.37 0.10
C MET A 35 1.19 5.90 0.20
N ARG A 36 -0.11 5.61 0.11
CA ARG A 36 -0.64 4.26 0.29
C ARG A 36 -0.13 3.24 -0.75
N PRO A 37 -0.15 3.51 -2.07
CA PRO A 37 0.42 2.58 -3.05
C PRO A 37 1.93 2.39 -2.87
N LEU A 38 2.67 3.45 -2.52
CA LEU A 38 4.10 3.37 -2.22
C LEU A 38 4.39 2.47 -1.01
N TYR A 39 3.64 2.61 0.08
CA TYR A 39 3.76 1.71 1.22
C TYR A 39 3.37 0.27 0.89
N GLN A 40 2.37 0.06 0.03
CA GLN A 40 1.98 -1.28 -0.39
C GLN A 40 3.07 -1.97 -1.21
N GLU A 41 3.71 -1.26 -2.14
CA GLU A 41 4.84 -1.79 -2.90
C GLU A 41 6.05 -2.09 -2.01
N ALA A 42 6.39 -1.16 -1.10
CA ALA A 42 7.48 -1.36 -0.15
C ALA A 42 7.22 -2.56 0.77
N LEU A 43 5.98 -2.72 1.26
CA LEU A 43 5.61 -3.83 2.13
C LEU A 43 5.58 -5.16 1.39
N LYS A 44 5.18 -5.14 0.10
CA LYS A 44 5.24 -6.32 -0.77
C LYS A 44 6.68 -6.76 -1.01
N ASN A 45 7.58 -5.82 -1.30
CA ASN A 45 9.00 -6.12 -1.46
C ASN A 45 9.62 -6.62 -0.15
N LEU A 46 9.30 -5.99 0.98
CA LEU A 46 9.79 -6.44 2.28
C LEU A 46 9.29 -7.85 2.63
N PHE A 47 8.02 -8.15 2.33
CA PHE A 47 7.46 -9.49 2.48
C PHE A 47 8.22 -10.51 1.60
N LEU A 48 8.51 -10.17 0.35
CA LEU A 48 9.22 -11.04 -0.58
C LEU A 48 10.65 -11.31 -0.10
N VAL A 49 11.36 -10.29 0.38
CA VAL A 49 12.71 -10.44 0.97
C VAL A 49 12.67 -11.34 2.21
N ALA A 50 11.70 -11.16 3.09
CA ALA A 50 11.56 -11.98 4.30
C ALA A 50 11.28 -13.46 3.94
N VAL A 51 10.38 -13.70 2.99
CA VAL A 51 10.10 -15.02 2.40
C VAL A 51 11.38 -15.66 1.87
N LEU A 52 12.13 -14.95 1.03
CA LEU A 52 13.37 -15.47 0.43
C LEU A 52 14.44 -15.82 1.49
N LEU A 53 14.49 -15.05 2.58
CA LEU A 53 15.37 -15.34 3.72
C LEU A 53 14.96 -16.63 4.42
N ILE A 54 13.67 -16.80 4.67
CA ILE A 54 13.11 -17.98 5.36
C ILE A 54 13.33 -19.24 4.50
N ASP A 55 13.03 -19.15 3.21
CA ASP A 55 13.20 -20.22 2.23
C ASP A 55 14.66 -20.66 2.04
N THR A 56 15.62 -19.81 2.39
CA THR A 56 17.05 -20.15 2.29
C THR A 56 17.62 -20.65 3.61
N LEU A 57 17.27 -20.00 4.72
CA LEU A 57 17.81 -20.34 6.05
C LEU A 57 17.26 -21.66 6.58
N ILE A 58 15.94 -21.89 6.49
CA ILE A 58 15.31 -23.06 7.10
C ILE A 58 15.75 -24.37 6.41
N PRO A 59 15.68 -24.50 5.07
CA PRO A 59 16.13 -25.73 4.42
C PRO A 59 17.62 -26.00 4.61
N LEU A 60 18.44 -24.95 4.74
CA LEU A 60 19.87 -25.06 4.97
C LEU A 60 20.20 -25.60 6.37
N GLU A 61 19.47 -25.15 7.39
CA GLU A 61 19.61 -25.65 8.76
C GLU A 61 19.21 -27.13 8.85
N VAL A 62 18.08 -27.49 8.23
CA VAL A 62 17.64 -28.88 8.08
C VAL A 62 18.68 -29.73 7.33
N TYR A 63 19.31 -29.18 6.29
CA TYR A 63 20.34 -29.89 5.55
C TYR A 63 21.59 -30.19 6.40
N ARG A 64 21.94 -29.29 7.34
CA ARG A 64 23.12 -29.41 8.21
C ARG A 64 22.93 -30.41 9.35
N ASP A 65 21.72 -30.48 9.90
CA ASP A 65 21.45 -31.26 11.12
C ASP A 65 21.17 -32.75 10.86
N LEU A 66 20.92 -33.14 9.61
CA LEU A 66 20.60 -34.51 9.23
C LEU A 66 21.78 -35.22 8.53
N PRO A 67 21.99 -36.53 8.79
CA PRO A 67 22.95 -37.31 8.03
C PRO A 67 22.47 -37.58 6.59
N LEU A 68 23.42 -37.67 5.66
CA LEU A 68 23.16 -38.08 4.28
C LEU A 68 22.64 -39.54 4.22
N PRO A 69 21.70 -39.88 3.31
CA PRO A 69 21.06 -39.03 2.29
C PRO A 69 19.74 -38.38 2.73
N PHE A 70 19.30 -38.64 3.97
CA PHE A 70 18.01 -38.17 4.47
C PHE A 70 17.90 -36.65 4.48
N ASN A 71 19.02 -35.94 4.69
CA ASN A 71 19.05 -34.48 4.68
C ASN A 71 18.57 -33.85 3.35
N ILE A 72 18.90 -34.44 2.19
CA ILE A 72 18.49 -33.95 0.86
C ILE A 72 16.99 -34.13 0.66
N ALA A 73 16.47 -35.33 0.99
CA ALA A 73 15.06 -35.61 0.82
C ALA A 73 14.19 -34.74 1.73
N VAL A 74 14.59 -34.59 3.00
CA VAL A 74 13.86 -33.80 3.98
C VAL A 74 13.93 -32.30 3.66
N SER A 75 15.09 -31.77 3.26
CA SER A 75 15.20 -30.34 2.90
C SER A 75 14.34 -29.98 1.68
N LEU A 76 14.25 -30.85 0.67
CA LEU A 76 13.37 -30.67 -0.49
C LEU A 76 11.90 -30.67 -0.10
N ILE A 77 11.49 -31.59 0.78
CA ILE A 77 10.10 -31.66 1.27
C ILE A 77 9.75 -30.40 2.07
N VAL A 78 10.64 -29.97 2.96
CA VAL A 78 10.46 -28.75 3.77
C VAL A 78 10.32 -27.52 2.87
N LEU A 79 11.22 -27.36 1.90
CA LEU A 79 11.16 -26.26 0.93
C LEU A 79 9.83 -26.27 0.14
N GLY A 80 9.36 -27.44 -0.30
CA GLY A 80 8.07 -27.56 -0.98
C GLY A 80 6.87 -27.15 -0.11
N ILE A 81 6.89 -27.49 1.19
CA ILE A 81 5.85 -27.10 2.15
C ILE A 81 5.86 -25.58 2.36
N PHE A 82 7.03 -24.98 2.54
CA PHE A 82 7.16 -23.53 2.72
C PHE A 82 6.63 -22.78 1.49
N LEU A 83 7.08 -23.13 0.28
CA LEU A 83 6.57 -22.53 -0.95
C LEU A 83 5.03 -22.62 -1.06
N TYR A 84 4.44 -23.76 -0.72
CA TYR A 84 2.98 -23.91 -0.74
C TYR A 84 2.28 -22.95 0.24
N VAL A 85 2.79 -22.86 1.48
CA VAL A 85 2.25 -21.95 2.50
C VAL A 85 2.42 -20.49 2.09
N GLU A 86 3.56 -20.13 1.52
CA GLU A 86 3.86 -18.78 1.05
C GLU A 86 2.96 -18.35 -0.09
N ILE A 87 2.76 -19.21 -1.10
CA ILE A 87 1.82 -18.93 -2.20
C ILE A 87 0.42 -18.69 -1.64
N ARG A 88 0.01 -19.47 -0.64
CA ARG A 88 -1.30 -19.32 0.01
C ARG A 88 -1.40 -17.99 0.79
N LEU A 89 -0.37 -17.64 1.56
CA LEU A 89 -0.29 -16.36 2.28
C LEU A 89 -0.26 -15.17 1.33
N TYR A 90 0.53 -15.26 0.26
CA TYR A 90 0.62 -14.24 -0.78
C TYR A 90 -0.73 -14.02 -1.45
N ASN A 91 -1.42 -15.09 -1.86
CA ASN A 91 -2.77 -15.00 -2.43
C ASN A 91 -3.79 -14.45 -1.44
N SER A 92 -3.64 -14.73 -0.15
CA SER A 92 -4.52 -14.21 0.90
C SER A 92 -4.31 -12.71 1.18
N LEU A 93 -3.06 -12.25 1.20
CA LEU A 93 -2.71 -10.86 1.49
C LEU A 93 -2.85 -9.96 0.25
N TRP A 94 -2.31 -10.42 -0.87
CA TRP A 94 -2.09 -9.64 -2.09
C TRP A 94 -2.92 -10.09 -3.29
N GLY A 95 -3.63 -11.22 -3.21
CA GLY A 95 -4.47 -11.70 -4.31
C GLY A 95 -5.68 -10.81 -4.59
N LYS A 96 -6.47 -11.13 -5.63
CA LYS A 96 -7.63 -10.32 -6.08
C LYS A 96 -8.67 -10.07 -4.98
N LYS A 97 -8.83 -11.00 -4.04
CA LYS A 97 -9.70 -10.88 -2.86
C LYS A 97 -8.95 -10.48 -1.58
N GLY A 98 -7.65 -10.25 -1.66
CA GLY A 98 -6.80 -9.95 -0.53
C GLY A 98 -7.10 -8.59 0.08
N ARG A 99 -6.89 -8.48 1.40
CA ARG A 99 -7.17 -7.26 2.16
C ARG A 99 -6.40 -6.04 1.64
N TRP A 100 -5.26 -6.27 0.97
CA TRP A 100 -4.35 -5.23 0.49
C TRP A 100 -4.29 -5.15 -1.05
N SER A 101 -5.28 -5.70 -1.76
CA SER A 101 -5.38 -5.62 -3.22
C SER A 101 -5.49 -4.16 -3.72
N LEU A 102 -4.61 -3.79 -4.66
CA LEU A 102 -4.62 -2.49 -5.35
C LEU A 102 -5.93 -2.27 -6.14
N GLU A 103 -6.54 -3.32 -6.68
CA GLU A 103 -7.80 -3.24 -7.42
C GLU A 103 -8.95 -2.78 -6.51
N LYS A 104 -8.99 -3.27 -5.27
CA LYS A 104 -10.00 -2.86 -4.29
C LYS A 104 -9.86 -1.38 -3.94
N TYR A 105 -8.62 -0.90 -3.82
CA TYR A 105 -8.36 0.52 -3.57
C TYR A 105 -8.76 1.41 -4.76
N LYS A 106 -8.41 1.02 -5.99
CA LYS A 106 -8.77 1.75 -7.20
C LYS A 106 -10.29 1.86 -7.37
N ASN A 107 -11.02 0.81 -7.01
CA ASN A 107 -12.49 0.81 -7.04
C ASN A 107 -13.10 1.70 -5.96
N ILE A 108 -12.55 1.70 -4.73
CA ILE A 108 -12.99 2.62 -3.66
C ILE A 108 -12.77 4.08 -4.07
N LEU A 109 -11.60 4.39 -4.65
CA LEU A 109 -11.27 5.75 -5.08
C LEU A 109 -12.17 6.23 -6.23
N LYS A 110 -12.53 5.30 -7.14
CA LYS A 110 -13.48 5.59 -8.22
C LYS A 110 -14.88 5.86 -7.68
N GLN A 111 -15.37 5.06 -6.72
CA GLN A 111 -16.66 5.28 -6.06
C GLN A 111 -16.71 6.62 -5.30
N SER A 112 -15.64 7.01 -4.60
CA SER A 112 -15.61 8.29 -3.88
C SER A 112 -15.65 9.50 -4.82
N ASN A 113 -15.02 9.38 -6.00
CA ASN A 113 -15.04 10.45 -7.00
C ASN A 113 -16.43 10.58 -7.66
N GLU A 114 -17.09 9.47 -7.99
CA GLU A 114 -18.45 9.46 -8.54
C GLU A 114 -19.49 10.00 -7.52
N GLN A 115 -19.30 9.74 -6.23
CA GLN A 115 -20.17 10.30 -5.18
C GLN A 115 -19.99 11.81 -4.98
N GLN A 116 -18.76 12.33 -5.08
CA GLN A 116 -18.53 13.78 -5.05
C GLN A 116 -19.16 14.49 -6.25
N GLU A 117 -19.05 13.91 -7.45
CA GLU A 117 -19.60 14.49 -8.67
C GLU A 117 -21.14 14.55 -8.65
N ASN A 118 -21.80 13.55 -8.06
CA ASN A 118 -23.26 13.54 -7.88
C ASN A 118 -23.76 14.48 -6.77
N SER A 119 -22.93 14.86 -5.81
CA SER A 119 -23.29 15.82 -4.74
C SER A 119 -23.20 17.29 -5.17
N LEU A 120 -22.61 17.55 -6.34
CA LEU A 120 -22.40 18.87 -6.94
C LEU A 120 -23.41 19.21 -8.05
N LYS A 121 -24.27 18.25 -8.43
CA LYS A 121 -25.42 18.46 -9.33
C LYS A 121 -26.69 18.69 -8.51
#